data_AF-A0A0M8RN60-F1
#
_entry.id   AF-A0A0M8RN60-F1
#
_cell.length_a   1.000
_cell.length_b   1.000
_cell.length_c   1.000
_cell.angle_alpha   90.00
_cell.angle_beta   90.00
_cell.angle_gamma   90.00
#
_symmetry.space_group_name_H-M   'P 1'
#
loop_
_entity.id
_entity.type
_entity.pdbx_description
1 polymer ?
#
loop_
_entity_poly.entity_id
_entity_poly.type
_entity_poly.pdbx_seq_one_letter_code
_entity_poly.pdbx_strand_id
1 'polypeptide(L)'
;MIRRGRGIDAVKGDRVEIVVDAGDTTRAYEVVASRAGRRVETAVRRGVVEVSEVTRSGSVVRTARFMANRVLALVEHPVPRVEESEAAGERPLRDDPRS
;
A
#
# COMPACT_ATOMS: atom_id res chain seq x y z
N MET A 1 -20.38 -22.26 11.69
CA MET A 1 -20.10 -21.77 10.32
C MET A 1 -19.09 -20.63 10.41
N ILE A 2 -17.81 -20.93 10.24
CA ILE A 2 -16.69 -19.97 10.41
C ILE A 2 -16.66 -19.07 9.17
N ARG A 3 -16.93 -17.78 9.32
CA ARG A 3 -16.67 -16.80 8.25
C ARG A 3 -15.17 -16.67 8.12
N ARG A 4 -14.58 -17.43 7.19
CA ARG A 4 -13.20 -17.24 6.74
C ARG A 4 -13.05 -15.78 6.31
N GLY A 5 -12.36 -14.99 7.13
CA GLY A 5 -11.88 -13.68 6.73
C GLY A 5 -11.07 -13.87 5.45
N ARG A 6 -11.58 -13.30 4.35
CA ARG A 6 -10.89 -13.24 3.07
C ARG A 6 -9.50 -12.67 3.35
N GLY A 7 -8.47 -13.36 2.84
CA GLY A 7 -7.07 -12.98 3.02
C GLY A 7 -6.92 -11.49 2.80
N ILE A 8 -6.09 -10.85 3.63
CA ILE A 8 -5.64 -9.50 3.35
C ILE A 8 -4.85 -9.55 2.05
N ASP A 9 -5.56 -9.38 0.93
CA ASP A 9 -4.94 -9.10 -0.36
C ASP A 9 -3.93 -7.98 -0.07
N ALA A 10 -2.63 -8.27 -0.26
CA ALA A 10 -1.55 -7.35 0.03
C ALA A 10 -1.91 -6.00 -0.58
N VAL A 11 -2.19 -5.01 0.28
CA VAL A 11 -3.00 -3.87 -0.15
C VAL A 11 -2.18 -3.04 -1.11
N LYS A 12 -2.64 -2.95 -2.37
CA LYS A 12 -2.18 -1.93 -3.30
C LYS A 12 -2.42 -0.57 -2.64
N GLY A 13 -1.37 0.26 -2.52
CA GLY A 13 -1.49 1.62 -2.01
C GLY A 13 -1.31 1.82 -0.51
N ASP A 14 -0.37 1.15 0.17
CA ASP A 14 -0.01 1.64 1.51
C ASP A 14 0.76 2.95 1.45
N ARG A 15 1.44 3.22 0.32
CA ARG A 15 2.10 4.49 0.05
C ARG A 15 2.08 4.85 -1.44
N VAL A 16 1.91 6.14 -1.72
CA VAL A 16 2.15 6.76 -3.02
C VAL A 16 3.14 7.91 -2.84
N GLU A 17 4.21 7.89 -3.64
CA GLU A 17 5.12 9.02 -3.81
C GLU A 17 4.69 9.84 -5.04
N ILE A 18 4.64 11.15 -4.88
CA ILE A 18 4.26 12.12 -5.91
C ILE A 18 5.43 13.06 -6.11
N VAL A 19 6.04 13.00 -7.29
CA VAL A 19 7.10 13.94 -7.68
C VAL A 19 6.47 15.04 -8.52
N VAL A 20 6.69 16.29 -8.14
CA VAL A 20 6.18 17.45 -8.88
C VAL A 20 7.29 18.41 -9.26
N ASP A 21 7.10 19.08 -10.39
CA ASP A 21 7.83 20.27 -10.79
C ASP A 21 7.32 21.47 -9.97
N ALA A 22 8.21 22.08 -9.18
CA ALA A 22 7.95 23.28 -8.40
C ALA A 22 8.46 24.56 -9.09
N GLY A 23 8.92 24.48 -10.34
CA GLY A 23 9.40 25.59 -11.17
C GLY A 23 10.92 25.61 -11.29
N ASP A 24 11.62 25.82 -10.18
CA ASP A 24 13.09 25.83 -10.10
C ASP A 24 13.68 24.52 -9.56
N THR A 25 12.83 23.66 -9.00
CA THR A 25 13.22 22.42 -8.35
C THR A 25 12.15 21.35 -8.48
N THR A 26 12.49 20.12 -8.12
CA THR A 26 11.53 19.03 -7.94
C THR A 26 11.18 18.88 -6.47
N ARG A 27 9.94 18.51 -6.18
CA ARG A 27 9.49 18.18 -4.82
C ARG A 27 8.84 16.81 -4.81
N ALA A 28 9.25 15.98 -3.86
CA ALA A 28 8.61 14.70 -3.58
C ALA A 28 7.65 14.86 -2.40
N TYR A 29 6.44 14.35 -2.57
CA TYR A 29 5.41 14.24 -1.54
C TYR A 29 5.03 12.79 -1.34
N GLU A 30 4.61 12.46 -0.13
CA GLU A 30 4.22 11.10 0.21
C GLU A 30 2.81 11.09 0.82
N VAL A 31 1.97 10.18 0.32
CA VAL A 31 0.69 9.87 0.96
C VAL A 31 0.73 8.42 1.39
N VAL A 32 0.57 8.19 2.69
CA VAL A 32 0.62 6.87 3.32
C VAL A 32 -0.73 6.54 3.95
N ALA A 33 -1.15 5.28 3.83
CA ALA A 33 -2.26 4.74 4.60
C ALA A 33 -1.89 4.71 6.10
N SER A 34 -2.43 5.64 6.88
CA SER A 34 -1.99 5.88 8.25
C SER A 34 -2.44 4.83 9.27
N ARG A 35 -3.32 3.91 8.88
CA ARG A 35 -3.88 2.86 9.76
C ARG A 35 -4.12 1.56 9.00
N ALA A 36 -4.04 0.46 9.74
CA ALA A 36 -4.34 -0.87 9.24
C ALA A 36 -5.72 -0.94 8.55
N GLY A 37 -5.74 -1.56 7.38
CA GLY A 37 -6.96 -1.71 6.58
C GLY A 37 -7.38 -0.46 5.81
N ARG A 38 -6.59 0.62 5.83
CA ARG A 38 -6.72 1.73 4.88
C ARG A 38 -5.83 1.47 3.67
N ARG A 39 -6.10 2.20 2.59
CA ARG A 39 -5.29 2.20 1.37
C ARG A 39 -5.24 3.61 0.79
N VAL A 40 -4.34 3.83 -0.14
CA VAL A 40 -4.18 5.06 -0.91
C VAL A 40 -4.66 4.78 -2.32
N GLU A 41 -5.57 5.63 -2.79
CA GLU A 41 -6.11 5.60 -4.15
C GLU A 41 -5.69 6.86 -4.90
N THR A 42 -5.40 6.69 -6.20
CA THR A 42 -5.09 7.79 -7.10
C THR A 42 -6.16 7.95 -8.16
N ALA A 43 -6.59 9.18 -8.42
CA ALA A 43 -7.50 9.50 -9.52
C ALA A 43 -7.01 10.76 -10.25
N VAL A 44 -7.11 10.78 -11.58
CA VAL A 44 -6.80 11.97 -12.39
C VAL A 44 -8.08 12.45 -13.04
N ARG A 45 -8.57 13.63 -12.66
CA ARG A 45 -9.85 14.18 -13.16
C ARG A 45 -9.71 15.70 -13.30
N ARG A 46 -10.25 16.26 -14.39
CA ARG A 46 -10.32 17.72 -14.62
C ARG A 46 -8.98 18.46 -14.42
N GLY A 47 -7.87 17.87 -14.86
CA GLY A 47 -6.54 18.49 -14.74
C GLY A 47 -5.91 18.44 -13.34
N VAL A 48 -6.49 17.69 -12.41
CA VAL A 48 -5.97 17.49 -11.05
C VAL A 48 -5.74 16.00 -10.81
N VAL A 49 -4.60 15.67 -10.20
CA VAL A 49 -4.34 14.37 -9.60
C VAL A 49 -4.77 14.43 -8.14
N GLU A 50 -5.73 13.59 -7.78
CA GLU A 50 -6.18 13.37 -6.42
C GLU A 50 -5.52 12.10 -5.87
N VAL A 51 -4.90 12.20 -4.70
CA VAL A 51 -4.33 11.07 -3.98
C VAL A 51 -5.00 11.01 -2.62
N SER A 52 -5.81 9.97 -2.40
CA SER A 52 -6.69 9.89 -1.24
C SER A 52 -6.36 8.67 -0.40
N GLU A 53 -6.20 8.87 0.90
CA GLU A 53 -6.29 7.78 1.85
C GLU A 53 -7.76 7.43 2.06
N VAL A 54 -8.11 6.17 1.87
CA VAL A 54 -9.47 5.65 2.02
C VAL A 54 -9.52 4.52 3.04
N THR A 55 -10.65 4.36 3.71
CA THR A 55 -10.93 3.19 4.54
C THR A 55 -11.09 1.93 3.69
N ARG A 56 -11.13 0.76 4.33
CA ARG A 56 -11.45 -0.51 3.66
C ARG A 56 -12.75 -0.49 2.87
N SER A 57 -13.74 0.29 3.32
CA SER A 57 -15.03 0.46 2.66
C SER A 57 -15.03 1.52 1.56
N GLY A 58 -13.90 2.17 1.29
CA GLY A 58 -13.76 3.22 0.27
C GLY A 58 -14.13 4.63 0.74
N SER A 59 -14.37 4.84 2.03
CA SER A 59 -14.65 6.19 2.55
C SER A 59 -13.36 7.00 2.62
N VAL A 60 -13.35 8.20 2.05
CA VAL A 60 -12.19 9.09 2.04
C VAL A 60 -11.91 9.61 3.45
N VAL A 61 -10.65 9.49 3.87
CA VAL A 61 -10.14 10.03 5.14
C VAL A 61 -9.48 11.39 4.92
N ARG A 62 -8.60 11.47 3.91
CA ARG A 62 -7.91 12.70 3.51
C ARG A 62 -7.51 12.62 2.05
N THR A 63 -7.38 13.77 1.41
CA THR A 63 -7.01 13.88 0.00
C THR A 63 -5.94 14.95 -0.17
N ALA A 64 -4.86 14.58 -0.86
CA ALA A 64 -3.92 15.53 -1.44
C ALA A 64 -4.31 15.77 -2.91
N ARG A 65 -4.10 17.01 -3.38
CA ARG A 65 -4.40 17.42 -4.76
C ARG A 65 -3.19 18.07 -5.40
N PHE A 66 -2.87 17.65 -6.61
CA PHE A 66 -1.75 18.15 -7.39
C PHE A 66 -2.24 18.54 -8.78
N MET A 67 -1.76 19.67 -9.31
CA MET A 67 -2.05 20.06 -10.68
C MET A 67 -1.39 19.06 -11.63
N ALA A 68 -2.17 18.41 -12.49
CA ALA A 68 -1.69 17.27 -13.28
C ALA A 68 -0.53 17.65 -14.22
N ASN A 69 -0.52 18.88 -14.72
CA ASN A 69 0.55 19.41 -15.57
C ASN A 69 1.89 19.62 -14.83
N ARG A 70 1.90 19.57 -13.50
CA ARG A 70 3.11 19.69 -12.67
C ARG A 70 3.57 18.34 -12.10
N VAL A 71 2.78 17.28 -12.24
CA VAL A 71 3.17 15.96 -11.72
C VAL A 71 4.14 15.30 -12.70
N LEU A 72 5.34 15.03 -12.24
CA LEU A 72 6.40 14.37 -13.00
C LEU A 72 6.33 12.85 -12.85
N ALA A 73 5.97 12.36 -11.66
CA ALA A 73 5.81 10.92 -11.41
C ALA A 73 4.77 10.64 -10.31
N LEU A 74 4.08 9.50 -10.45
CA LEU A 74 3.25 8.88 -9.43
C LEU A 74 3.77 7.45 -9.23
N VAL A 75 4.38 7.19 -8.08
CA VAL A 75 4.99 5.89 -7.78
C VAL A 75 4.19 5.22 -6.67
N GLU A 76 3.57 4.09 -6.98
CA GLU A 76 2.89 3.26 -6.00
C GLU A 76 3.89 2.30 -5.35
N HIS A 77 3.94 2.30 -4.02
CA HIS A 77 4.77 1.39 -3.24
C HIS A 77 3.89 0.39 -2.48
N PRO A 78 3.65 -0.82 -3.04
CA PRO A 78 2.97 -1.88 -2.31
C PRO A 78 3.86 -2.38 -1.16
N VAL A 79 3.26 -2.75 -0.02
CA VAL A 79 4.02 -3.38 1.07
C VAL A 79 4.56 -4.72 0.59
N PRO A 80 5.87 -5.00 0.75
CA PRO A 80 6.41 -6.32 0.49
C PRO A 80 5.61 -7.32 1.31
N ARG A 81 4.98 -8.29 0.64
CA ARG A 81 4.38 -9.41 1.36
C ARG A 81 5.54 -10.08 2.08
N VAL A 82 5.47 -10.13 3.40
CA VAL A 82 6.21 -11.13 4.15
C VAL A 82 5.55 -12.44 3.72
N GLU A 83 6.06 -13.04 2.65
CA GLU A 83 5.85 -14.47 2.44
C GLU A 83 6.39 -15.07 3.73
N GLU A 84 5.48 -15.51 4.63
CA GLU A 84 5.84 -16.42 5.71
C GLU A 84 6.62 -17.53 5.01
N SER A 85 7.93 -17.44 5.09
CA SER A 85 8.83 -18.39 4.44
C SER A 85 8.34 -19.76 4.84
N GLU A 86 8.40 -20.70 3.90
CA GLU A 86 8.11 -22.12 4.05
C GLU A 86 8.99 -22.78 5.14
N ALA A 87 8.92 -22.29 6.38
CA ALA A 87 9.63 -22.75 7.56
C ALA A 87 8.68 -23.46 8.52
N ALA A 88 7.51 -23.88 8.03
CA ALA A 88 6.63 -24.84 8.70
C ALA A 88 6.73 -26.24 8.06
N GLY A 89 7.74 -26.49 7.21
CA GLY A 89 8.02 -27.78 6.59
C GLY A 89 8.98 -28.69 7.37
N GLU A 90 9.94 -28.11 8.11
CA GLU A 90 10.90 -28.92 8.87
C GLU A 90 10.31 -29.27 10.23
N ARG A 91 9.41 -30.26 10.26
CA ARG A 91 9.25 -31.06 11.48
C ARG A 91 10.65 -31.59 11.80
N PRO A 92 11.26 -31.27 12.96
CA PRO A 92 12.46 -31.97 13.34
C PRO A 92 12.08 -33.45 13.36
N LEU A 93 12.75 -34.24 12.53
CA LEU A 93 12.74 -35.69 12.66
C LEU A 93 13.00 -35.94 14.15
N ARG A 94 11.97 -36.44 14.86
CA ARG A 94 12.17 -36.90 16.21
C ARG A 94 13.17 -38.04 16.07
N ASP A 95 14.42 -37.76 16.41
CA ASP A 95 15.37 -38.82 16.70
C ASP A 95 14.74 -39.64 17.82
N ASP A 96 14.29 -40.83 17.47
CA ASP A 96 13.69 -41.77 18.38
C ASP A 96 14.81 -42.31 19.29
N PRO A 97 14.85 -41.95 20.60
CA PRO A 97 15.86 -42.48 21.48
C PRO A 97 15.31 -43.76 22.12
N ARG A 98 15.74 -44.90 21.56
CA ARG A 98 15.78 -46.25 22.18
C ARG A 98 14.44 -46.92 22.52
N SER A 99 14.20 -48.08 21.92
CA SER A 99 14.23 -49.41 22.57
C SER A 99 14.11 -50.53 21.55
#